data_AF-A0A7C4CYQ9-F1
#
_entry.id   AF-A0A7C4CYQ9-F1
#
_cell.length_a   1.000
_cell.length_b   1.000
_cell.length_c   1.000
_cell.angle_alpha   90.00
_cell.angle_beta   90.00
_cell.angle_gamma   90.00
#
_symmetry.space_group_name_H-M   'P 1'
#
loop_
_entity.id
_entity.type
_entity.pdbx_description
1 polymer ?
#
loop_
_entity_poly.entity_id
_entity_poly.type
_entity_poly.pdbx_seq_one_letter_code
_entity_poly.pdbx_strand_id
1 'polypeptide(L)' 'MAKKVLDPVCGMEVDPETAPVKAEYKGQTYYFCAAACKKAFEKDPERYLKGGKVSERRPWWKRWFTYRG' A
#
# COMPACT_ATOMS: atom_id res chain seq x y z
N MET A 1 -13.93 3.69 -8.72
CA MET A 1 -12.67 4.26 -8.21
C MET A 1 -11.84 3.10 -7.68
N ALA A 2 -11.01 2.48 -8.51
CA ALA A 2 -10.19 1.34 -8.10
C ALA A 2 -9.13 1.82 -7.09
N LYS A 3 -9.23 1.36 -5.85
CA LYS A 3 -8.26 1.68 -4.80
C LYS A 3 -7.07 0.74 -4.98
N LYS A 4 -6.15 1.12 -5.86
CA LYS A 4 -4.90 0.40 -6.07
C LYS A 4 -4.09 0.38 -4.77
N VAL A 5 -3.47 -0.75 -4.50
CA VAL A 5 -2.59 -0.98 -3.35
C VAL A 5 -1.15 -1.00 -3.84
N LEU A 6 -0.24 -0.45 -3.05
CA LEU A 6 1.18 -0.46 -3.41
C LEU A 6 1.80 -1.79 -2.98
N ASP A 7 2.46 -2.46 -3.92
CA ASP A 7 3.30 -3.62 -3.63
C ASP A 7 4.47 -3.15 -2.73
N PRO A 8 4.62 -3.68 -1.51
CA PRO A 8 5.64 -3.22 -0.57
C PRO A 8 7.06 -3.67 -0.96
N VAL A 9 7.22 -4.57 -1.94
CA VAL A 9 8.51 -5.06 -2.44
C VAL A 9 9.03 -4.19 -3.58
N CYS A 10 8.19 -3.92 -4.58
CA CYS A 10 8.61 -3.16 -5.78
C CYS A 10 8.06 -1.73 -5.84
N GLY A 11 7.10 -1.35 -4.99
CA GLY A 11 6.45 -0.05 -5.01
C GLY A 11 5.45 0.15 -6.15
N MET A 12 5.13 -0.91 -6.90
CA MET A 12 4.21 -0.84 -8.03
C MET A 12 2.76 -0.82 -7.54
N GLU A 13 1.90 -0.05 -8.21
CA GLU A 13 0.46 -0.08 -7.94
C GLU A 13 -0.15 -1.38 -8.49
N VAL A 14 -0.65 -2.20 -7.59
CA VAL A 14 -1.36 -3.45 -7.87
C VAL A 14 -2.83 -3.23 -7.59
N ASP A 15 -3.68 -3.78 -8.46
CA ASP A 15 -5.11 -3.73 -8.23
C ASP A 15 -5.54 -4.94 -7.40
N PRO A 16 -6.16 -4.76 -6.22
CA PRO A 16 -6.52 -5.88 -5.35
C PRO A 16 -7.55 -6.83 -5.97
N GLU A 17 -8.32 -6.39 -6.98
CA GLU A 17 -9.31 -7.21 -7.68
C GLU A 17 -8.68 -8.09 -8.77
N THR A 18 -7.54 -7.65 -9.35
CA THR A 18 -6.84 -8.38 -10.43
C THR A 18 -5.47 -8.89 -10.01
N ALA A 19 -5.09 -8.70 -8.74
CA ALA A 19 -3.82 -9.12 -8.21
C ALA A 19 -3.61 -10.64 -8.41
N PRO A 20 -2.55 -11.05 -9.13
CA PRO A 20 -2.31 -12.46 -9.39
C PRO A 20 -1.89 -13.22 -8.14
N VAL A 21 -1.31 -12.53 -7.16
CA VAL A 21 -0.87 -13.12 -5.89
C VAL A 21 -1.12 -12.18 -4.71
N LYS A 22 -1.47 -12.78 -3.58
CA LYS A 22 -1.69 -12.10 -2.28
C LYS A 22 -1.07 -12.90 -1.14
N ALA A 23 -0.74 -12.23 -0.04
CA ALA A 23 -0.28 -12.86 1.19
C ALA A 23 -0.97 -12.24 2.40
N GLU A 24 -1.26 -13.05 3.41
CA GLU A 24 -1.78 -12.58 4.69
C GLU A 24 -0.64 -12.49 5.69
N TYR A 25 -0.48 -11.32 6.31
CA TYR A 25 0.54 -11.08 7.33
C TYR A 25 -0.01 -10.21 8.46
N LYS A 26 0.10 -10.70 9.70
CA LYS A 26 -0.43 -10.05 10.90
C LYS A 26 -1.93 -9.67 10.77
N GLY A 27 -2.72 -10.52 10.11
CA GLY A 27 -4.15 -10.30 9.89
C GLY A 27 -4.49 -9.24 8.82
N GLN A 28 -3.52 -8.83 8.02
CA GLN A 28 -3.72 -7.92 6.88
C GLN A 28 -3.37 -8.63 5.56
N THR A 29 -4.19 -8.41 4.53
CA THR A 29 -3.98 -8.95 3.19
C THR A 29 -3.16 -7.98 2.35
N TYR A 30 -2.00 -8.42 1.89
CA TYR A 30 -1.10 -7.70 0.98
C TYR A 30 -1.19 -8.30 -0.41
N TYR A 31 -1.11 -7.46 -1.43
CA TYR A 31 -1.21 -7.86 -2.83
C TYR A 31 0.10 -7.57 -3.54
N PHE A 32 0.50 -8.47 -4.42
CA PHE A 32 1.78 -8.39 -5.10
C PHE A 32 1.61 -8.51 -6.61
N CYS A 33 2.50 -7.86 -7.36
CA CYS A 33 2.48 -7.95 -8.82
C CYS A 33 2.95 -9.32 -9.32
N ALA A 34 3.76 -10.03 -8.53
CA ALA A 34 4.37 -11.30 -8.92
C ALA A 34 4.63 -12.24 -7.73
N ALA A 35 4.65 -13.55 -8.00
CA ALA A 35 4.98 -14.57 -6.99
C ALA A 35 6.40 -14.39 -6.41
N ALA A 36 7.32 -13.80 -7.18
CA ALA A 36 8.66 -13.44 -6.70
C ALA A 36 8.59 -12.38 -5.58
N CYS A 37 7.74 -11.36 -5.72
CA CYS A 37 7.51 -10.36 -4.68
C CYS A 37 6.89 -10.99 -3.43
N LYS A 38 5.91 -11.88 -3.59
CA LYS A 38 5.35 -12.64 -2.46
C LYS A 38 6.43 -13.40 -1.68
N LYS A 39 7.30 -14.15 -2.38
CA LYS A 39 8.40 -14.90 -1.73
C LYS A 39 9.42 -13.98 -1.05
N ALA A 40 9.76 -12.85 -1.65
CA ALA A 40 10.65 -11.86 -1.05
C ALA A 40 10.03 -11.26 0.23
N PHE A 41 8.73 -10.96 0.18
CA PHE A 41 7.98 -10.46 1.32
C PHE A 41 7.86 -11.50 2.44
N GLU A 42 7.59 -12.77 2.13
CA GLU A 42 7.53 -13.85 3.12
C GLU A 42 8.88 -14.10 3.80
N LYS A 43 10.00 -13.83 3.11
CA LYS A 43 11.34 -13.93 3.70
C LYS A 43 11.64 -12.85 4.73
N ASP A 44 11.20 -11.62 4.48
CA ASP A 44 11.53 -10.49 5.36
C ASP A 44 10.42 -9.40 5.38
N PRO A 45 9.22 -9.73 5.87
CA PRO A 45 8.05 -8.87 5.75
C PRO A 45 8.20 -7.59 6.57
N GLU A 46 8.88 -7.65 7.71
CA GLU A 46 9.05 -6.49 8.59
C GLU A 46 9.92 -5.39 7.96
N ARG A 47 10.89 -5.77 7.13
CA ARG A 47 11.70 -4.83 6.36
C ARG A 47 10.87 -4.03 5.37
N TYR A 48 9.96 -4.68 4.65
CA TYR A 48 9.11 -4.04 3.65
C TYR A 48 7.96 -3.23 4.29
N LEU A 49 7.43 -3.69 5.43
CA LEU A 49 6.35 -2.99 6.13
C LEU A 49 6.79 -1.73 6.87
N LYS A 50 8.06 -1.63 7.29
CA LYS A 50 8.58 -0.41 7.93
C LYS A 50 8.52 0.84 7.03
N GLY A 51 8.43 0.68 5.70
CA GLY A 51 8.28 1.79 4.74
C GLY A 51 6.84 2.22 4.45
N GLY A 52 5.84 1.43 4.87
CA GLY A 52 4.43 1.61 4.52
C GLY A 52 3.65 2.53 5.45
N LYS A 53 4.12 3.76 5.68
CA LYS A 53 3.26 4.80 6.28
C LYS A 53 2.32 5.37 5.21
N VAL A 54 1.31 4.59 4.82
CA VAL A 54 0.11 5.15 4.16
C VAL A 54 -0.94 5.48 5.23
N SER A 55 -0.52 6.27 6.20
CA SER A 55 -1.38 7.16 6.95
C SER A 55 -0.75 8.53 6.73
N GLU A 56 -1.22 9.33 5.79
CA GLU A 56 -2.43 10.10 6.01
C GLU A 56 -2.74 10.78 4.68
N ARG A 57 -3.83 10.40 4.00
CA ARG A 57 -4.45 11.27 3.00
C ARG A 57 -5.05 12.45 3.77
N ARG A 58 -4.19 13.34 4.23
CA ARG A 58 -4.57 14.64 4.72
C ARG A 58 -5.05 15.42 3.52
N PRO A 59 -6.34 15.78 3.46
CA PRO A 59 -6.81 16.50 2.30
C PRO A 59 -6.17 17.89 2.28
N TRP A 60 -5.40 18.18 1.23
CA TRP A 60 -4.77 19.48 0.92
C TRP A 60 -5.74 20.68 1.09
N TRP A 61 -7.05 20.47 0.92
CA TRP A 61 -8.04 21.54 0.82
C TRP A 61 -8.50 22.13 2.16
N LYS A 62 -8.15 21.53 3.30
CA LYS A 62 -8.51 22.07 4.64
C LYS A 62 -7.58 23.18 5.16
N ARG A 63 -6.67 23.70 4.33
CA ARG A 63 -5.71 24.78 4.68
C ARG A 63 -6.09 26.16 4.12
N TRP A 64 -7.18 26.30 3.35
CA TRP A 64 -7.50 27.53 2.60
C TRP A 64 -8.79 28.29 2.99
N PHE A 65 -9.52 27.89 4.05
CA PHE A 65 -10.86 28.45 4.33
C PHE A 65 -11.02 29.29 5.60
N THR A 66 -9.94 29.78 6.20
CA THR A 66 -10.00 30.74 7.33
C THR A 66 -9.21 32.02 7.08
N TYR A 67 -9.15 32.47 5.82
CA TYR A 67 -8.64 33.80 5.48
C TYR A 67 -9.63 34.52 4.56
N ARG A 68 -10.75 34.96 5.14
CA ARG A 68 -11.57 36.02 4.59
C ARG A 68 -12.25 36.74 5.76
N GLY A 69 -11.47 37.64 6.36
CA GLY A 69 -12.01 38.88 6.91
C GLY A 69 -12.44 39.80 5.78
#